data_AF-A0A521KN61-F1
#
_entry.id   AF-A0A521KN61-F1
#
_cell.length_a   1.000
_cell.length_b   1.000
_cell.length_c   1.000
_cell.angle_alpha   90.00
_cell.angle_beta   90.00
_cell.angle_gamma   90.00
#
_symmetry.space_group_name_H-M   'P 1'
#
loop_
_entity.id
_entity.type
_entity.pdbx_description
1 polymer ?
#
loop_
_entity_poly.entity_id
_entity_poly.type
_entity_poly.pdbx_seq_one_letter_code
_entity_poly.pdbx_strand_id
1 'polypeptide(L)'
;MSIRSGAVGRRTFLRSSLIATSGLGAAALIGCGSKKETGGSPAGQAPLPTPVAAATSEIKRGGIFRTSINGDPPSIDMYSSPAAGTRTVAAFTHSRLFRIDAQPGKNPFEQPAIGDLAESAETTDGVVWTVKLKKGSKF
;
A
#
# COMPACT_ATOMS: atom_id res chain seq x y z
N MET A 1 34.74 36.73 -16.09
CA MET A 1 33.30 37.07 -16.19
C MET A 1 32.51 35.85 -15.72
N SER A 2 32.13 35.81 -14.43
CA SER A 2 31.52 34.63 -13.79
C SER A 2 30.03 34.88 -13.56
N ILE A 3 29.16 34.18 -14.30
CA ILE A 3 27.70 34.25 -14.11
C ILE A 3 27.33 33.23 -13.03
N ARG A 4 26.93 33.70 -11.85
CA ARG A 4 26.35 32.87 -10.78
C ARG A 4 24.84 32.81 -10.95
N SER A 5 24.32 31.66 -11.35
CA SER A 5 22.88 31.37 -11.35
C SER A 5 22.36 31.21 -9.91
N GLY A 6 21.54 32.14 -9.46
CA GLY A 6 20.91 32.09 -8.13
C GLY A 6 19.68 31.19 -8.12
N ALA A 7 19.78 30.03 -7.48
CA ALA A 7 18.62 29.17 -7.23
C ALA A 7 17.72 29.79 -6.15
N VAL A 8 16.52 30.21 -6.54
CA VAL A 8 15.47 30.67 -5.61
C VAL A 8 14.95 29.44 -4.84
N GLY A 9 15.18 29.41 -3.54
CA GLY A 9 14.83 28.26 -2.70
C GLY A 9 13.35 28.21 -2.31
N ARG A 10 12.74 27.02 -2.36
CA ARG A 10 11.39 26.69 -1.85
C ARG A 10 11.06 27.30 -0.47
N ARG A 11 12.07 27.47 0.38
CA ARG A 11 12.00 28.09 1.71
C ARG A 11 11.60 29.57 1.71
N THR A 12 11.89 30.31 0.64
CA THR A 12 11.48 31.72 0.51
C THR A 12 9.99 31.83 0.17
N PHE A 13 9.46 30.85 -0.58
CA PHE A 13 8.04 30.80 -0.96
C PHE A 13 7.11 30.50 0.22
N LEU A 14 7.58 29.77 1.24
CA LEU A 14 6.80 29.47 2.44
C LEU A 14 6.80 30.61 3.47
N ARG A 15 7.68 31.60 3.32
CA ARG A 15 7.75 32.77 4.23
C ARG A 15 6.91 33.96 3.75
N SER A 16 6.51 33.97 2.48
CA SER A 16 5.63 35.01 1.92
C SER A 16 4.16 34.91 2.34
N SER A 17 3.76 33.86 3.06
CA SER A 17 2.36 33.65 3.49
C SER A 17 1.99 34.33 4.82
N LEU A 18 2.92 35.04 5.47
CA LEU A 18 2.72 35.59 6.82
C LEU A 18 2.68 37.13 6.91
N ILE A 19 2.63 37.85 5.78
CA ILE A 19 2.50 39.32 5.79
C ILE A 19 1.27 39.73 4.99
N ALA A 20 0.09 39.53 5.59
CA ALA A 20 -1.16 40.18 5.22
C ALA A 20 -2.07 40.30 6.44
N THR A 21 -1.66 41.11 7.42
CA THR A 21 -2.57 41.76 8.38
C THR A 21 -2.98 43.08 7.72
N SER A 22 -4.25 43.45 7.53
CA SER A 22 -5.24 43.73 8.58
C SER A 22 -6.62 44.06 7.95
N GLY A 23 -7.72 43.55 8.56
CA GLY A 23 -9.08 43.93 8.17
C GLY A 23 -10.23 43.15 8.85
N LEU A 24 -10.44 43.40 10.16
CA LEU A 24 -11.71 43.30 10.94
C LEU A 24 -12.51 41.97 10.98
N GLY A 25 -12.49 41.30 12.14
CA GLY A 25 -13.51 40.30 12.55
C GLY A 25 -13.10 39.48 13.77
N ALA A 26 -13.88 39.52 14.86
CA ALA A 26 -13.45 39.29 16.24
C ALA A 26 -13.48 37.83 16.74
N ALA A 27 -12.55 37.54 17.66
CA ALA A 27 -12.64 36.77 18.91
C ALA A 27 -13.38 35.40 18.97
N ALA A 28 -12.64 34.35 19.39
CA ALA A 28 -12.95 33.48 20.55
C ALA A 28 -11.86 32.38 20.62
N LEU A 29 -10.91 32.46 21.55
CA LEU A 29 -10.93 31.79 22.87
C LEU A 29 -11.02 30.25 22.80
N ILE A 30 -9.90 29.61 23.16
CA ILE A 30 -9.79 28.46 24.08
C ILE A 30 -10.80 27.32 23.89
N GLY A 31 -10.33 26.14 23.50
CA GLY A 31 -11.14 24.93 23.49
C GLY A 31 -10.36 23.63 23.42
N CYS A 32 -9.48 23.37 24.39
CA CYS A 32 -9.21 21.99 24.81
C CYS A 32 -10.39 21.55 25.69
N GLY A 33 -11.07 20.45 25.37
CA GLY A 33 -11.88 19.73 26.36
C GLY A 33 -13.26 19.23 25.92
N SER A 34 -13.36 17.91 25.78
CA SER A 34 -14.41 17.05 26.34
C SER A 34 -15.88 17.21 25.89
N LYS A 35 -16.31 16.23 25.07
CA LYS A 35 -17.50 15.38 25.28
C LYS A 35 -18.89 16.05 25.23
N LYS A 36 -19.65 15.79 24.15
CA LYS A 36 -20.82 14.86 24.12
C LYS A 36 -21.66 15.07 22.84
N GLU A 37 -21.73 13.99 22.05
CA GLU A 37 -22.74 13.57 21.06
C GLU A 37 -23.85 14.56 20.65
N THR A 38 -23.86 14.96 19.38
CA THR A 38 -25.07 14.98 18.51
C THR A 38 -24.62 15.04 17.04
N GLY A 39 -24.83 13.92 16.33
CA GLY A 39 -25.15 13.91 14.90
C GLY A 39 -24.14 14.51 13.92
N GLY A 40 -22.88 14.06 13.95
CA GLY A 40 -21.93 14.34 12.88
C GLY A 40 -22.21 13.49 11.65
N SER A 41 -22.76 14.13 10.61
CA SER A 41 -22.89 13.57 9.25
C SER A 41 -21.56 12.91 8.82
N PRO A 42 -21.57 11.70 8.21
CA PRO A 42 -20.33 11.06 7.81
C PRO A 42 -19.58 11.98 6.83
N ALA A 43 -18.34 12.30 7.18
CA ALA A 43 -17.41 12.91 6.26
C ALA A 43 -17.39 12.07 4.98
N GLY A 44 -17.77 12.70 3.86
CA GLY A 44 -17.87 12.03 2.58
C GLY A 44 -16.58 11.30 2.26
N GLN A 45 -16.67 9.97 2.16
CA GLN A 45 -15.61 9.15 1.58
C GLN A 45 -15.34 9.70 0.19
N ALA A 46 -14.09 10.12 -0.06
CA ALA A 46 -13.63 10.35 -1.42
C ALA A 46 -13.94 9.08 -2.23
N PRO A 47 -14.51 9.19 -3.44
CA PRO A 47 -14.83 8.02 -4.24
C PRO A 47 -13.58 7.17 -4.40
N LEU A 48 -13.65 5.92 -3.93
CA LEU A 48 -12.66 4.92 -4.33
C LEU A 48 -12.71 4.85 -5.86
N PRO A 49 -11.55 4.86 -6.55
CA PRO A 49 -11.54 4.75 -8.00
C PRO A 49 -12.34 3.51 -8.39
N THR A 50 -13.37 3.70 -9.22
CA THR A 50 -14.17 2.61 -9.76
C THR A 50 -13.21 1.66 -10.45
N PRO A 51 -13.23 0.35 -10.14
CA PRO A 51 -12.38 -0.60 -10.84
C PRO A 51 -12.78 -0.56 -12.31
N VAL A 52 -11.93 0.05 -13.13
CA VAL A 52 -12.02 -0.07 -14.58
C VAL A 52 -11.87 -1.56 -14.85
N ALA A 53 -12.94 -2.19 -15.32
CA ALA A 53 -12.85 -3.54 -15.86
C ALA A 53 -11.67 -3.54 -16.81
N ALA A 54 -10.65 -4.36 -16.52
CA ALA A 54 -9.45 -4.42 -17.33
C ALA A 54 -9.93 -4.70 -18.75
N ALA A 55 -9.85 -3.68 -19.61
CA ALA A 55 -10.05 -3.87 -21.03
C ALA A 55 -9.12 -5.02 -21.40
N THR A 56 -9.62 -5.97 -22.17
CA THR A 56 -8.87 -7.09 -22.76
C THR A 56 -7.88 -6.57 -23.82
N SER A 57 -7.20 -5.49 -23.49
CA SER A 57 -5.99 -5.01 -24.11
C SER A 57 -5.03 -6.18 -24.23
N GLU A 58 -4.47 -6.28 -25.42
CA GLU A 58 -3.43 -7.21 -25.81
C GLU A 58 -2.40 -7.36 -24.67
N ILE A 59 -2.31 -8.56 -24.08
CA ILE A 59 -1.42 -8.82 -22.95
C ILE A 59 0.01 -8.59 -23.43
N LYS A 60 0.64 -7.50 -22.97
CA LYS A 60 2.03 -7.20 -23.31
C LYS A 60 2.95 -8.27 -22.74
N ARG A 61 3.59 -9.04 -23.64
CA ARG A 61 4.63 -10.01 -23.27
C ARG A 61 5.97 -9.30 -23.16
N GLY A 62 6.70 -9.58 -22.08
CA GLY A 62 8.04 -9.05 -21.83
C GLY A 62 8.07 -7.58 -21.38
N GLY A 63 9.17 -7.21 -20.71
CA GLY A 63 9.40 -5.86 -20.18
C GLY A 63 10.19 -5.87 -18.88
N ILE A 64 10.47 -4.68 -18.35
CA ILE A 64 11.10 -4.50 -17.05
C ILE A 64 10.08 -3.88 -16.10
N PHE A 65 9.72 -4.61 -15.05
CA PHE A 65 8.97 -4.07 -13.93
C PHE A 65 9.93 -3.40 -12.96
N ARG A 66 9.76 -2.09 -12.74
CA ARG A 66 10.52 -1.32 -11.76
C ARG A 66 9.61 -0.88 -10.63
N THR A 67 10.02 -1.17 -9.40
CA THR A 67 9.33 -0.77 -8.17
C THR A 67 10.35 -0.29 -7.14
N SER A 68 9.87 0.29 -6.05
CA SER A 68 10.68 0.74 -4.92
C SER A 68 10.13 0.18 -3.63
N ILE A 69 11.02 -0.17 -2.71
CA ILE A 69 10.67 -0.53 -1.32
C ILE A 69 11.28 0.49 -0.38
N ASN A 70 10.65 0.70 0.79
CA ASN A 70 11.12 1.66 1.78
C ASN A 70 12.34 1.08 2.52
N GLY A 71 13.52 1.55 2.16
CA GLY A 71 14.79 1.10 2.75
C GLY A 71 15.21 -0.29 2.30
N ASP A 72 16.43 -0.65 2.65
CA ASP A 72 16.97 -1.97 2.33
C ASP A 72 16.41 -3.02 3.29
N PRO A 73 15.99 -4.20 2.78
CA PRO A 73 15.53 -5.27 3.64
C PRO A 73 16.71 -5.82 4.44
N PRO A 74 16.55 -6.08 5.75
CA PRO A 74 17.63 -6.58 6.60
C PRO A 74 18.09 -8.00 6.23
N SER A 75 17.26 -8.74 5.49
CA SER A 75 17.53 -10.08 4.96
C SER A 75 16.56 -10.40 3.82
N ILE A 76 16.90 -11.39 3.00
CA ILE A 76 16.02 -11.99 1.98
C ILE A 76 15.35 -13.28 2.46
N ASP A 77 15.83 -13.87 3.56
CA ASP A 77 15.19 -15.04 4.18
C ASP A 77 13.93 -14.61 4.94
N MET A 78 12.78 -15.13 4.52
CA MET A 78 11.47 -14.81 5.09
C MET A 78 11.31 -15.17 6.57
N TYR A 79 12.09 -16.12 7.08
CA TYR A 79 12.02 -16.59 8.47
C TYR A 79 12.98 -15.84 9.39
N SER A 80 14.01 -15.19 8.82
CA SER A 80 15.00 -14.44 9.57
C SER A 80 14.53 -13.06 10.03
N SER A 81 13.47 -12.49 9.42
CA SER A 81 12.98 -11.15 9.75
C SER A 81 11.48 -10.97 9.47
N PRO A 82 10.73 -10.31 10.39
CA PRO A 82 9.34 -9.96 10.13
C PRO A 82 9.18 -8.70 9.27
N ALA A 83 10.27 -8.01 8.90
CA ALA A 83 10.23 -6.72 8.22
C ALA A 83 9.45 -6.75 6.90
N ALA A 84 8.68 -5.68 6.63
CA ALA A 84 7.86 -5.57 5.42
C ALA A 84 8.67 -5.65 4.13
N GLY A 85 9.88 -5.05 4.11
CA GLY A 85 10.80 -5.13 2.97
C GLY A 85 11.22 -6.56 2.64
N THR A 86 11.63 -7.34 3.67
CA THR A 86 11.98 -8.76 3.53
C THR A 86 10.82 -9.56 2.95
N ARG A 87 9.60 -9.39 3.50
CA ARG A 87 8.40 -10.08 2.99
C ARG A 87 8.04 -9.67 1.57
N THR A 88 8.26 -8.40 1.20
CA THR A 88 7.99 -7.90 -0.15
C THR A 88 8.90 -8.56 -1.17
N VAL A 89 10.22 -8.64 -0.90
CA VAL A 89 11.17 -9.31 -1.79
C VAL A 89 10.94 -10.83 -1.81
N ALA A 90 10.68 -11.44 -0.65
CA ALA A 90 10.40 -12.86 -0.55
C ALA A 90 9.15 -13.27 -1.36
N ALA A 91 8.12 -12.41 -1.44
CA ALA A 91 6.91 -12.68 -2.20
C ALA A 91 7.14 -12.88 -3.71
N PHE A 92 8.26 -12.40 -4.27
CA PHE A 92 8.62 -12.59 -5.68
C PHE A 92 9.58 -13.76 -5.92
N THR A 93 10.27 -14.22 -4.87
CA THR A 93 11.37 -15.20 -4.99
C THR A 93 11.02 -16.55 -4.39
N HIS A 94 10.05 -16.60 -3.48
CA HIS A 94 9.66 -17.83 -2.80
C HIS A 94 8.19 -18.13 -3.06
N SER A 95 7.91 -19.40 -3.37
CA SER A 95 6.55 -19.91 -3.43
C SER A 95 6.06 -20.33 -2.04
N ARG A 96 4.75 -20.27 -1.82
CA ARG A 96 4.06 -20.67 -0.58
C ARG A 96 3.08 -21.81 -0.89
N LEU A 97 2.46 -22.42 0.12
CA LEU A 97 1.34 -23.32 -0.14
C LEU A 97 0.16 -22.55 -0.74
N PHE A 98 -0.16 -21.39 -0.16
CA PHE A 98 -1.23 -20.50 -0.58
C PHE A 98 -0.73 -19.06 -0.68
N ARG A 99 -1.39 -18.27 -1.51
CA ARG A 99 -1.17 -16.83 -1.67
C ARG A 99 -2.50 -16.09 -1.67
N ILE A 100 -2.48 -14.80 -1.37
CA ILE A 100 -3.66 -13.95 -1.51
C ILE A 100 -3.94 -13.71 -3.00
N ASP A 101 -5.21 -13.74 -3.39
CA ASP A 101 -5.64 -13.40 -4.76
C ASP A 101 -5.55 -11.90 -5.02
N ALA A 102 -4.33 -11.37 -5.07
CA ALA A 102 -4.09 -9.95 -5.33
C ALA A 102 -4.39 -9.63 -6.80
N GLN A 103 -5.46 -8.87 -7.04
CA GLN A 103 -5.89 -8.44 -8.37
C GLN A 103 -6.04 -6.91 -8.42
N PRO A 104 -5.83 -6.28 -9.58
CA PRO A 104 -6.14 -4.86 -9.77
C PRO A 104 -7.60 -4.56 -9.41
N GLY A 105 -7.82 -3.49 -8.64
CA GLY A 105 -9.17 -3.03 -8.27
C GLY A 105 -9.90 -3.88 -7.21
N LYS A 106 -9.23 -4.86 -6.60
CA LYS A 106 -9.77 -5.64 -5.47
C LYS A 106 -9.19 -5.16 -4.14
N ASN A 107 -10.02 -5.15 -3.09
CA ASN A 107 -9.58 -4.81 -1.74
C ASN A 107 -8.66 -5.94 -1.21
N PRO A 108 -7.35 -5.69 -0.98
CA PRO A 108 -6.41 -6.73 -0.56
C PRO A 108 -6.73 -7.34 0.81
N PHE A 109 -7.55 -6.68 1.63
CA PHE A 109 -7.95 -7.16 2.97
C PHE A 109 -9.14 -8.13 2.94
N GLU A 110 -9.81 -8.24 1.80
CA GLU A 110 -11.00 -9.10 1.63
C GLU A 110 -10.76 -10.23 0.63
N GLN A 111 -9.53 -10.39 0.13
CA GLN A 111 -9.22 -11.41 -0.86
C GLN A 111 -8.96 -12.77 -0.19
N PRO A 112 -9.52 -13.87 -0.74
CA PRO A 112 -9.30 -15.19 -0.19
C PRO A 112 -7.85 -15.65 -0.46
N ALA A 113 -7.44 -16.67 0.31
CA ALA A 113 -6.25 -17.44 -0.01
C ALA A 113 -6.55 -18.41 -1.17
N ILE A 114 -5.69 -18.41 -2.18
CA ILE A 114 -5.73 -19.31 -3.34
C ILE A 114 -4.46 -20.16 -3.38
N GLY A 115 -4.54 -21.32 -4.04
CA GLY A 115 -3.40 -22.24 -4.19
C GLY A 115 -2.21 -21.62 -4.92
N ASP A 116 -1.03 -21.67 -4.30
CA ASP A 116 0.25 -21.28 -4.91
C ASP A 116 1.02 -22.55 -5.32
N LEU A 117 1.73 -23.22 -4.39
CA LEU A 117 2.25 -24.57 -4.60
C LEU A 117 1.20 -25.66 -4.32
N ALA A 118 0.20 -25.36 -3.49
CA ALA A 118 -0.90 -26.28 -3.23
C ALA A 118 -1.76 -26.40 -4.49
N GLU A 119 -1.99 -27.64 -4.93
CA GLU A 119 -2.99 -28.00 -5.92
C GLU A 119 -4.36 -28.15 -5.24
N SER A 120 -4.40 -28.78 -4.07
CA SER A 120 -5.59 -28.85 -3.22
C SER A 120 -5.22 -28.99 -1.75
N ALA A 121 -6.18 -28.72 -0.86
CA ALA A 121 -6.06 -29.04 0.55
C ALA A 121 -7.41 -29.45 1.14
N GLU A 122 -7.40 -30.45 2.00
CA GLU A 122 -8.60 -31.02 2.62
C GLU A 122 -8.36 -31.19 4.13
N THR A 123 -9.43 -31.01 4.90
CA THR A 123 -9.46 -31.23 6.35
C THR A 123 -10.85 -31.71 6.75
N THR A 124 -10.92 -32.58 7.74
CA THR A 124 -12.20 -33.06 8.31
C THR A 124 -12.56 -32.33 9.61
N ASP A 125 -11.57 -31.77 10.30
CA ASP A 125 -11.67 -31.23 11.66
C ASP A 125 -11.16 -29.79 11.79
N GLY A 126 -10.58 -29.21 10.72
CA GLY A 126 -9.97 -27.89 10.73
C GLY A 126 -8.60 -27.83 11.42
N VAL A 127 -8.11 -28.96 11.95
CA VAL A 127 -6.85 -29.05 12.70
C VAL A 127 -5.80 -29.77 11.88
N VAL A 128 -6.19 -30.88 11.25
CA VAL A 128 -5.29 -31.68 10.40
C VAL A 128 -5.60 -31.39 8.94
N TRP A 129 -4.59 -30.91 8.22
CA TRP A 129 -4.70 -30.52 6.82
C TRP A 129 -3.83 -31.42 5.96
N THR A 130 -4.46 -32.07 4.97
CA THR A 130 -3.75 -32.81 3.91
C THR A 130 -3.66 -31.93 2.68
N VAL A 131 -2.45 -31.56 2.28
CA VAL A 131 -2.20 -30.66 1.15
C VAL A 131 -1.53 -31.43 0.01
N LYS A 132 -2.15 -31.42 -1.18
CA LYS A 132 -1.55 -31.95 -2.41
C LYS A 132 -0.75 -30.85 -3.10
N LEU A 133 0.51 -31.12 -3.42
CA LEU A 133 1.39 -30.17 -4.11
C LEU A 133 1.29 -30.36 -5.62
N LYS A 134 1.39 -29.25 -6.36
CA LYS A 134 1.46 -29.26 -7.81
C LYS A 134 2.62 -30.12 -8.29
N LYS A 135 2.35 -31.01 -9.25
CA LYS A 135 3.38 -31.86 -9.86
C LYS A 135 4.35 -31.02 -10.67
N GLY A 136 5.64 -31.30 -10.53
CA GLY A 136 6.70 -30.67 -11.34
C GLY A 136 7.15 -29.29 -10.86
N SER A 137 6.75 -28.85 -9.66
CA SER A 137 7.31 -27.67 -9.00
C SER A 137 8.84 -27.79 -8.86
N LYS A 138 9.53 -26.68 -9.07
CA LYS A 138 11.00 -26.57 -9.00
C LYS A 138 11.40 -25.45 -8.06
N PHE A 139 12.65 -25.50 -7.63
CA PHE A 139 13.33 -24.40 -6.93
C PHE A 139 13.86 -23.38 -7.94
#